data_AF-A0A847Z867-F1
#
_entry.id   AF-A0A847Z867-F1
#
_cell.length_a   1.000
_cell.length_b   1.000
_cell.length_c   1.000
_cell.angle_alpha   90.00
_cell.angle_beta   90.00
_cell.angle_gamma   90.00
#
_symmetry.space_group_name_H-M   'P 1'
#
loop_
_entity.id
_entity.type
_entity.pdbx_description
1 polymer ?
#
loop_
_entity_poly.entity_id
_entity_poly.type
_entity_poly.pdbx_seq_one_letter_code
_entity_poly.pdbx_strand_id
1 'polypeptide(L)'
;VQFAAIQALTGEAGFIEEMLSVYGRRRELVLKTLQKIGIDFQPPRGTFYLWVPAPKGMTSLEFTNRLFDKTAVVVAAGTAYGQYGEGFIRISLTVPDDRLQEAMERIEKEFAP
;
A
#
# COMPACT_ATOMS: atom_id res chain seq x y z
N VAL A 1 17.73 9.96 22.49
CA VAL A 1 16.35 9.46 22.22
C VAL A 1 15.28 10.38 22.82
N GLN A 2 15.24 10.61 24.14
CA GLN A 2 14.17 11.41 24.78
C GLN A 2 14.09 12.89 24.33
N PHE A 3 15.23 13.58 24.18
CA PHE A 3 15.23 14.97 23.70
C PHE A 3 14.65 15.14 22.29
N ALA A 4 14.88 14.17 21.39
CA ALA A 4 14.29 14.19 20.05
C ALA A 4 12.77 13.99 20.10
N ALA A 5 12.28 13.14 21.01
CA ALA A 5 10.84 12.93 21.21
C ALA A 5 10.15 14.19 21.77
N ILE A 6 10.79 14.89 22.72
CA ILE A 6 10.30 16.19 23.22
C ILE A 6 10.16 17.16 22.05
N GLN A 7 11.21 17.31 21.23
CA GLN A 7 11.18 18.21 20.08
C GLN A 7 10.11 17.84 19.06
N ALA A 8 9.93 16.55 18.78
CA ALA A 8 8.91 16.08 17.84
C ALA A 8 7.49 16.38 18.35
N LEU A 9 7.24 16.24 19.67
CA LEU A 9 5.93 16.49 20.28
C LEU A 9 5.63 17.98 20.45
N THR A 10 6.63 18.81 20.76
CA THR A 10 6.43 20.25 21.01
C THR A 10 6.53 21.09 19.73
N GLY A 11 7.20 20.58 18.70
CA GLY A 11 7.42 21.24 17.41
C GLY A 11 6.60 20.65 16.26
N GLU A 12 5.50 19.96 16.54
CA GLU A 12 4.74 19.16 15.56
C GLU A 12 3.98 19.98 14.50
N ALA A 13 3.77 21.27 14.74
CA ALA A 13 2.93 22.13 13.91
C ALA A 13 3.41 22.18 12.44
N GLY A 14 2.55 21.75 11.51
CA GLY A 14 2.83 21.73 10.07
C GLY A 14 3.35 20.37 9.55
N PHE A 15 4.10 19.62 10.37
CA PHE A 15 4.65 18.32 9.94
C PHE A 15 3.55 17.27 9.79
N ILE A 16 2.55 17.27 10.69
CA ILE A 16 1.41 16.35 10.61
C ILE A 16 0.61 16.59 9.33
N GLU A 17 0.30 17.86 9.02
CA GLU A 17 -0.42 18.24 7.80
C GLU A 17 0.35 17.84 6.54
N GLU A 18 1.68 18.02 6.54
CA GLU A 18 2.55 17.58 5.45
C GLU A 18 2.47 16.05 5.26
N MET A 19 2.60 15.28 6.34
CA MET A 19 2.52 13.81 6.27
C MET A 19 1.15 13.33 5.81
N LEU A 20 0.06 13.93 6.31
CA LEU A 20 -1.29 13.63 5.84
C LEU A 20 -1.45 13.91 4.35
N SER A 21 -0.88 15.02 3.86
CA SER A 21 -0.90 15.39 2.45
C SER A 21 -0.12 14.39 1.59
N VAL A 22 1.08 13.98 2.02
CA VAL A 22 1.90 12.96 1.34
C VAL A 22 1.18 11.63 1.26
N TYR A 23 0.72 11.08 2.39
CA TYR A 23 0.06 9.78 2.40
C TYR A 23 -1.31 9.81 1.72
N GLY A 24 -2.02 10.93 1.76
CA GLY A 24 -3.26 11.13 1.02
C GLY A 24 -3.07 10.98 -0.49
N ARG A 25 -2.09 11.69 -1.08
CA ARG A 25 -1.79 11.57 -2.52
C ARG A 25 -1.35 10.17 -2.92
N ARG A 26 -0.47 9.55 -2.13
CA ARG A 26 0.01 8.17 -2.38
C ARG A 26 -1.12 7.15 -2.32
N ARG A 27 -2.01 7.30 -1.33
CA ARG A 27 -3.19 6.46 -1.19
C ARG A 27 -4.08 6.56 -2.43
N GLU A 28 -4.40 7.76 -2.88
CA GLU A 28 -5.23 7.99 -4.07
C GLU A 28 -4.63 7.36 -5.33
N LEU A 29 -3.31 7.49 -5.52
CA LEU A 29 -2.60 6.84 -6.63
C LEU A 29 -2.77 5.31 -6.62
N VAL A 30 -2.55 4.67 -5.47
CA VAL A 30 -2.67 3.21 -5.37
C VAL A 30 -4.12 2.77 -5.55
N LEU A 31 -5.08 3.43 -4.92
CA LEU A 31 -6.50 3.08 -5.05
C LEU A 31 -7.01 3.20 -6.49
N LYS A 32 -6.64 4.27 -7.20
CA LYS A 32 -6.99 4.43 -8.62
C LYS A 32 -6.41 3.31 -9.47
N THR A 33 -5.16 2.92 -9.22
CA THR A 33 -4.49 1.84 -9.95
C THR A 33 -5.19 0.50 -9.69
N LEU A 34 -5.48 0.19 -8.43
CA LEU A 34 -6.19 -1.04 -8.04
C LEU A 34 -7.58 -1.12 -8.70
N GLN A 35 -8.31 -0.01 -8.75
CA GLN A 35 -9.61 0.05 -9.41
C GLN A 35 -9.50 -0.27 -10.92
N LYS A 36 -8.50 0.26 -11.62
CA LYS A 36 -8.29 0.01 -13.06
C LYS A 36 -8.00 -1.46 -13.39
N ILE A 37 -7.35 -2.18 -12.47
CA ILE A 37 -7.05 -3.62 -12.64
C ILE A 37 -8.15 -4.53 -12.06
N GLY A 38 -9.33 -3.97 -11.77
CA GLY A 38 -10.50 -4.71 -11.32
C GLY A 38 -10.54 -5.08 -9.84
N ILE A 39 -9.69 -4.47 -9.00
CA ILE A 39 -9.73 -4.62 -7.54
C ILE A 39 -10.47 -3.41 -6.94
N ASP A 40 -11.76 -3.58 -6.71
CA ASP A 40 -12.62 -2.59 -6.04
C ASP A 40 -13.04 -3.07 -4.64
N PHE A 41 -12.81 -2.24 -3.63
CA PHE A 41 -13.08 -2.55 -2.23
C PHE A 41 -13.19 -1.27 -1.41
N GLN A 42 -13.73 -1.35 -0.19
CA GLN A 42 -13.75 -0.21 0.72
C GLN A 42 -12.43 -0.11 1.50
N PRO A 43 -11.58 0.90 1.25
CA PRO A 43 -10.28 0.98 1.91
C PRO A 43 -10.40 1.50 3.35
N PRO A 44 -9.55 1.04 4.28
CA PRO A 44 -9.56 1.51 5.67
C PRO A 44 -9.26 3.01 5.75
N ARG A 45 -9.87 3.75 6.69
CA ARG A 45 -9.83 5.24 6.71
C ARG A 45 -8.46 5.86 6.99
N GLY A 46 -7.46 5.11 7.44
CA GLY A 46 -6.17 5.66 7.85
C GLY A 46 -5.01 4.69 7.70
N THR A 47 -3.89 5.06 8.32
CA THR A 47 -2.56 4.43 8.22
C THR A 47 -1.85 4.66 6.88
N PHE A 48 -0.55 4.37 6.85
CA PHE A 48 0.30 4.35 5.65
C PHE A 48 0.36 2.96 4.98
N TYR A 49 -0.65 2.11 5.24
CA TYR A 49 -0.82 0.81 4.61
C TYR A 49 -2.21 0.68 4.00
N LEU A 50 -2.32 -0.12 2.94
CA LEU A 50 -3.60 -0.59 2.41
C LEU A 50 -3.71 -2.10 2.59
N TRP A 51 -4.86 -2.53 3.10
CA TRP A 51 -5.24 -3.93 3.22
C TRP A 51 -6.13 -4.28 2.02
N VAL A 52 -5.57 -4.99 1.05
CA VAL A 52 -6.15 -5.14 -0.29
C VAL A 52 -6.56 -6.60 -0.48
N PRO A 53 -7.80 -6.89 -0.90
CA PRO A 53 -8.21 -8.25 -1.19
C PRO A 53 -7.44 -8.80 -2.40
N ALA A 54 -7.06 -10.07 -2.33
CA ALA A 54 -6.52 -10.78 -3.48
C ALA A 54 -7.62 -10.95 -4.56
N PRO A 55 -7.27 -10.98 -5.85
CA PRO A 55 -8.21 -11.31 -6.93
C PRO A 55 -8.91 -12.65 -6.69
N LYS A 56 -10.15 -12.78 -7.19
CA LYS A 56 -10.91 -14.04 -7.07
C LYS A 56 -10.10 -15.23 -7.62
N GLY A 57 -10.03 -16.30 -6.84
CA GLY A 57 -9.32 -17.52 -7.22
C GLY A 57 -7.81 -17.48 -6.95
N MET A 58 -7.28 -16.44 -6.30
CA MET A 58 -5.91 -16.41 -5.80
C MET A 58 -5.88 -16.37 -4.27
N THR A 59 -4.98 -17.14 -3.70
CA THR A 59 -4.56 -17.01 -2.30
C THR A 59 -3.72 -15.75 -2.09
N SER A 60 -3.55 -15.34 -0.83
CA SER A 60 -2.67 -14.22 -0.46
C SER A 60 -1.24 -14.40 -0.98
N LEU A 61 -0.72 -15.63 -0.91
CA LEU A 61 0.64 -15.94 -1.30
C LEU A 61 0.80 -15.99 -2.83
N GLU A 62 -0.16 -16.56 -3.56
CA GLU A 62 -0.15 -16.57 -5.02
C GLU A 62 -0.18 -15.15 -5.59
N PHE A 63 -1.02 -14.27 -5.04
CA PHE A 63 -1.06 -12.89 -5.49
C PHE A 63 0.24 -12.14 -5.18
N THR A 64 0.78 -12.33 -3.98
CA THR A 64 2.08 -11.76 -3.58
C THR A 64 3.22 -12.22 -4.48
N ASN A 65 3.31 -13.52 -4.76
CA ASN A 65 4.35 -14.08 -5.62
C ASN A 65 4.19 -13.58 -7.06
N ARG A 66 2.96 -13.51 -7.58
CA ARG A 66 2.73 -12.99 -8.94
C ARG A 66 3.15 -11.53 -9.07
N LEU A 67 2.85 -10.68 -8.08
CA LEU A 67 3.34 -9.30 -8.06
C LEU A 67 4.88 -9.25 -8.07
N PHE A 68 5.53 -10.05 -7.24
CA PHE A 68 7.00 -10.11 -7.23
C PHE A 68 7.57 -10.57 -8.57
N ASP A 69 7.11 -11.71 -9.10
CA ASP A 69 7.67 -12.34 -10.29
C ASP A 69 7.38 -11.55 -11.58
N LYS A 70 6.21 -10.90 -11.67
CA LYS A 70 5.76 -10.23 -12.91
C LYS A 70 6.03 -8.73 -12.93
N THR A 71 6.05 -8.08 -11.77
CA THR A 71 6.15 -6.61 -11.69
C THR A 71 7.37 -6.15 -10.88
N ALA A 72 8.11 -7.08 -10.25
CA ALA A 72 9.19 -6.79 -9.32
C ALA A 72 8.74 -5.88 -8.16
N VAL A 73 7.48 -6.00 -7.75
CA VAL A 73 6.91 -5.28 -6.60
C VAL A 73 6.73 -6.26 -5.44
N VAL A 74 7.37 -5.95 -4.32
CA VAL A 74 7.23 -6.72 -3.07
C VAL A 74 6.08 -6.16 -2.24
N VAL A 75 5.17 -7.05 -1.82
CA VAL A 75 4.10 -6.78 -0.87
C VAL A 75 4.13 -7.82 0.24
N ALA A 76 3.41 -7.60 1.35
CA ALA A 76 3.28 -8.61 2.39
C ALA A 76 2.00 -9.43 2.19
N ALA A 77 2.13 -10.75 2.08
CA ALA A 77 0.99 -11.65 2.10
C ALA A 77 0.24 -11.51 3.43
N GLY A 78 -1.09 -11.51 3.38
CA GLY A 78 -1.92 -11.33 4.57
C GLY A 78 -1.76 -12.45 5.60
N THR A 79 -1.38 -13.65 5.15
CA THR A 79 -1.06 -14.80 6.02
C THR A 79 0.11 -14.53 6.97
N ALA A 80 0.99 -13.57 6.66
CA ALA A 80 2.03 -13.11 7.58
C ALA A 80 1.48 -12.45 8.85
N TYR A 81 0.20 -12.05 8.85
CA TYR A 81 -0.53 -11.48 10.00
C TYR A 81 -1.46 -12.49 10.67
N GLY A 82 -1.39 -13.77 10.31
CA GLY A 82 -2.20 -14.86 10.84
C GLY A 82 -3.22 -15.42 9.84
N GLN A 83 -3.87 -16.52 10.22
CA GLN A 83 -4.78 -17.27 9.34
C GLN A 83 -5.95 -16.44 8.78
N TYR A 84 -6.41 -15.43 9.51
CA TYR A 84 -7.51 -14.55 9.09
C TYR A 84 -7.08 -13.49 8.06
N GLY A 85 -5.80 -13.45 7.69
CA GLY A 85 -5.31 -12.63 6.58
C GLY A 85 -5.25 -13.36 5.25
N GLU A 86 -5.69 -14.61 5.16
CA GLU A 86 -5.87 -15.29 3.87
C GLU A 86 -6.87 -14.53 2.98
N GLY A 87 -6.59 -14.47 1.68
CA GLY A 87 -7.33 -13.66 0.71
C GLY A 87 -6.99 -12.17 0.70
N PHE A 88 -5.92 -11.72 1.35
CA PHE A 88 -5.49 -10.31 1.40
C PHE A 88 -3.97 -10.13 1.27
N ILE A 89 -3.56 -8.94 0.84
CA ILE A 89 -2.17 -8.46 0.90
C ILE A 89 -2.12 -7.10 1.59
N ARG A 90 -0.94 -6.73 2.09
CA ARG A 90 -0.65 -5.39 2.61
C ARG A 90 0.31 -4.64 1.68
N ILE A 91 -0.15 -3.49 1.18
CA ILE A 91 0.66 -2.56 0.39
C ILE A 91 1.13 -1.42 1.28
N SER A 92 2.42 -1.08 1.23
CA SER A 92 2.99 0.07 1.95
C SER A 92 2.99 1.34 1.10
N LEU A 93 2.65 2.48 1.70
CA LEU A 93 2.68 3.80 1.09
C LEU A 93 3.93 4.62 1.49
N THR A 94 4.95 3.95 2.03
CA THR A 94 6.12 4.59 2.66
C THR A 94 7.33 4.74 1.76
N VAL A 95 7.22 4.39 0.48
CA VAL A 95 8.28 4.60 -0.52
C VAL A 95 8.14 5.97 -1.17
N PRO A 96 9.22 6.55 -1.74
CA PRO A 96 9.15 7.79 -2.52
C PRO A 96 8.08 7.77 -3.62
N ASP A 97 7.56 8.96 -3.97
CA ASP A 97 6.42 9.11 -4.88
C ASP A 97 6.70 8.52 -6.28
N ASP A 98 7.90 8.73 -6.79
CA ASP A 98 8.39 8.20 -8.07
C ASP A 98 8.46 6.66 -8.06
N ARG A 99 8.96 6.08 -6.97
CA ARG A 99 9.03 4.62 -6.78
C ARG A 99 7.63 4.00 -6.66
N LEU A 100 6.71 4.67 -5.97
CA LEU A 100 5.34 4.21 -5.85
C LEU A 100 4.62 4.27 -7.21
N GLN A 101 4.82 5.37 -7.95
CA GLN A 101 4.29 5.52 -9.29
C GLN A 101 4.80 4.43 -10.24
N GLU A 102 6.11 4.20 -10.28
CA GLU A 102 6.69 3.13 -11.09
C GLU A 102 6.11 1.75 -10.74
N ALA A 103 5.96 1.45 -9.45
CA ALA A 103 5.34 0.20 -9.01
C ALA A 103 3.90 0.07 -9.50
N MET A 104 3.10 1.14 -9.42
CA MET A 104 1.72 1.16 -9.89
C MET A 104 1.63 0.99 -11.41
N GLU A 105 2.48 1.65 -12.18
CA GLU A 105 2.53 1.52 -13.64
C GLU A 105 2.84 0.09 -14.09
N ARG A 106 3.80 -0.58 -13.42
CA ARG A 106 4.14 -1.98 -13.70
C ARG A 106 2.99 -2.94 -13.34
N ILE A 107 2.29 -2.68 -12.24
CA ILE A 107 1.11 -3.46 -11.83
C ILE A 107 -0.05 -3.24 -12.81
N GLU A 108 -0.34 -2.00 -13.17
CA GLU A 108 -1.38 -1.67 -14.15
C GLU A 108 -1.10 -2.40 -15.48
N LYS A 109 0.14 -2.37 -15.98
CA LYS A 109 0.51 -3.04 -17.23
C LYS A 109 0.32 -4.56 -17.22
N GLU A 110 0.56 -5.23 -16.10
CA GLU A 110 0.43 -6.69 -15.98
C GLU A 110 -1.03 -7.14 -15.77
N PHE A 111 -1.84 -6.33 -15.07
CA PHE A 111 -3.17 -6.74 -14.62
C PHE A 111 -4.33 -5.96 -15.25
N ALA A 112 -4.06 -4.92 -16.05
CA ALA A 112 -5.11 -4.26 -16.81
C ALA A 112 -5.78 -5.26 -17.78
N PRO A 113 -7.11 -5.16 -17.97
CA PRO A 113 -7.85 -6.03 -18.88
C PRO A 113 -7.43 -5.89 -20.35
#